data_AF-A0A653ZRZ2-F1
#
_entry.id   AF-A0A653ZRZ2-F1
#
_cell.length_a   1.000
_cell.length_b   1.000
_cell.length_c   1.000
_cell.angle_alpha   90.00
_cell.angle_beta   90.00
_cell.angle_gamma   90.00
#
_symmetry.space_group_name_H-M   'P 1'
#
loop_
_entity.id
_entity.type
_entity.pdbx_description
1 polymer ?
#
loop_
_entity_poly.entity_id
_entity_poly.type
_entity_poly.pdbx_seq_one_letter_code
_entity_poly.pdbx_strand_id
1 'polypeptide(L)'
;MIVTTTNSIEGREISRYNDPIAANVVIGTNIFSDIGASYVDFFGGRSTSYEKKMQEMYKRVTETLKQRAQAIRADAIIGLSVDIDEISGKGSQMFMITAVGTPVHLKEVARVPMEKQDDLLDGELIQQKVRADIILENYKSVESINKDTAEFIATSGLREFEPLVFKAMNEDYGIEQTPKDKLEMLFRYFDYLPNEEAIAILYNALLEGNLTALQVKRINAIITSSSFIDYAEAINLLNSNTHAKRIALKIFSLDKDWYSKEDVAILKSLEGDALANFFPEIVQVEESKGMFSSGKEVWRCGCGHTNKLDNLNCGSCTRDKRGFEENSLKPEEVQEMVDRKIRVINKVAL
;
A
#
# COMPACT_ATOMS: atom_id res chain seq x y z
N MET A 1 -0.66 12.26 -8.35
CA MET A 1 0.44 12.98 -7.65
C MET A 1 0.58 14.36 -8.27
N ILE A 2 0.49 15.41 -7.44
CA ILE A 2 0.70 16.79 -7.89
C ILE A 2 2.20 17.01 -8.12
N VAL A 3 2.58 17.68 -9.20
CA VAL A 3 3.96 18.11 -9.45
C VAL A 3 3.90 19.58 -9.83
N THR A 4 4.64 20.43 -9.12
CA THR A 4 4.63 21.87 -9.35
C THR A 4 6.02 22.45 -9.30
N THR A 5 6.24 23.50 -10.09
CA THR A 5 7.44 24.34 -10.05
C THR A 5 7.43 25.30 -8.86
N THR A 6 6.28 25.51 -8.22
CA THR A 6 6.14 26.33 -7.00
C THR A 6 6.64 25.60 -5.76
N ASN A 7 7.00 26.35 -4.72
CA ASN A 7 7.48 25.78 -3.44
C ASN A 7 6.34 25.42 -2.47
N SER A 8 5.08 25.64 -2.87
CA SER A 8 3.88 25.37 -2.07
C SER A 8 2.70 25.02 -2.97
N ILE A 9 1.69 24.36 -2.40
CA ILE A 9 0.42 24.05 -3.04
C ILE A 9 -0.66 24.83 -2.29
N GLU A 10 -1.35 25.73 -2.97
CA GLU A 10 -2.40 26.54 -2.36
C GLU A 10 -3.53 25.67 -1.82
N GLY A 11 -4.07 26.02 -0.64
CA GLY A 11 -5.12 25.25 0.02
C GLY A 11 -4.67 23.90 0.61
N ARG A 12 -3.37 23.57 0.54
CA ARG A 12 -2.81 22.32 1.09
C ARG A 12 -1.63 22.63 2.00
N GLU A 13 -1.70 22.21 3.25
CA GLU A 13 -0.55 22.30 4.15
C GLU A 13 0.41 21.13 3.90
N ILE A 14 1.72 21.38 3.87
CA ILE A 14 2.75 20.34 3.77
C ILE A 14 3.01 19.79 5.19
N SER A 15 2.79 18.49 5.39
CA SER A 15 3.03 17.80 6.67
C SER A 15 4.47 17.31 6.81
N ARG A 16 5.13 16.94 5.71
CA ARG A 16 6.51 16.45 5.70
C ARG A 16 7.23 16.78 4.40
N TYR A 17 8.48 17.20 4.51
CA TYR A 17 9.41 17.31 3.41
C TYR A 17 10.33 16.08 3.40
N ASN A 18 10.55 15.48 2.23
CA ASN A 18 11.54 14.42 2.04
C ASN A 18 12.78 14.98 1.34
N ASP A 19 13.86 14.19 1.29
CA ASP A 19 15.06 14.57 0.56
C ASP A 19 14.74 14.83 -0.93
N PRO A 20 15.33 15.87 -1.53
CA PRO A 20 15.17 16.14 -2.96
C PRO A 20 15.58 14.93 -3.80
N ILE A 21 14.76 14.62 -4.79
CA ILE A 21 15.03 13.55 -5.76
C ILE A 21 15.37 14.16 -7.10
N ALA A 22 16.22 13.46 -7.86
CA ALA A 22 16.55 13.81 -9.24
C ALA A 22 16.11 12.71 -10.20
N ALA A 23 15.97 13.01 -11.49
CA ALA A 23 15.81 12.05 -12.57
C ALA A 23 16.54 12.55 -13.80
N ASN A 24 17.28 11.68 -14.49
CA ASN A 24 18.10 12.04 -15.64
C ASN A 24 17.70 11.21 -16.85
N VAL A 25 17.60 11.83 -18.03
CA VAL A 25 17.38 11.14 -19.29
C VAL A 25 18.37 11.66 -20.33
N VAL A 26 19.10 10.76 -20.97
CA VAL A 26 20.12 11.09 -21.98
C VAL A 26 19.61 10.79 -23.38
N ILE A 27 19.86 11.71 -24.32
CA ILE A 27 19.50 11.62 -25.73
C ILE A 27 20.77 11.59 -26.59
N GLY A 28 20.84 10.63 -27.52
CA GLY A 28 21.89 10.53 -28.54
C GLY A 28 21.64 11.39 -29.79
N THR A 29 22.72 11.72 -30.49
CA THR A 29 22.76 12.47 -31.76
C THR A 29 21.73 12.03 -32.79
N ASN A 30 21.47 10.73 -32.91
CA ASN A 30 20.59 10.18 -33.95
C ASN A 30 19.15 10.71 -33.87
N ILE A 31 18.72 11.16 -32.68
CA ILE A 31 17.37 11.71 -32.48
C ILE A 31 17.29 13.17 -33.00
N PHE A 32 18.38 13.93 -32.98
CA PHE A 32 18.40 15.31 -33.47
C PHE A 32 18.85 15.43 -34.93
N SER A 33 19.62 14.48 -35.46
CA SER A 33 20.02 14.45 -36.87
C SER A 33 18.83 14.31 -37.83
N ASP A 34 17.77 13.60 -37.43
CA ASP A 34 16.54 13.45 -38.24
C ASP A 34 15.73 14.74 -38.36
N ILE A 35 16.01 15.74 -37.53
CA ILE A 35 15.31 17.04 -37.52
C ILE A 35 15.87 17.95 -38.63
N GLY A 36 17.08 17.69 -39.13
CA GLY A 36 17.73 18.45 -40.19
C GLY A 36 17.25 18.15 -41.62
N ALA A 37 16.47 17.09 -41.83
CA ALA A 37 16.06 16.65 -43.18
C ALA A 37 14.64 17.09 -43.60
N SER A 38 13.89 17.76 -42.73
CA SER A 38 12.49 18.16 -42.95
C SER A 38 12.34 19.65 -42.67
N TYR A 39 12.55 20.47 -43.72
CA TYR A 39 12.21 21.89 -43.84
C TYR A 39 12.56 22.78 -42.63
N VAL A 40 13.73 23.40 -42.71
CA VAL A 40 14.04 24.64 -41.99
C VAL A 40 13.31 25.78 -42.71
N ASP A 41 12.13 26.15 -42.23
CA ASP A 41 11.57 27.46 -42.57
C ASP A 41 12.33 28.53 -41.77
N PHE A 42 13.07 29.33 -42.53
CA PHE A 42 14.08 30.33 -42.20
C PHE A 42 13.59 31.54 -41.37
N PHE A 43 12.43 31.45 -40.69
CA PHE A 43 11.88 32.50 -39.83
C PHE A 43 11.20 31.91 -38.59
N GLY A 44 11.96 31.62 -37.53
CA GLY A 44 11.42 31.39 -36.18
C GLY A 44 10.31 30.34 -36.06
N GLY A 45 10.24 29.37 -36.97
CA GLY A 45 9.15 28.40 -37.08
C GLY A 45 9.26 27.29 -36.05
N ARG A 46 8.13 26.98 -35.39
CA ARG A 46 7.97 25.86 -34.46
C ARG A 46 8.27 24.53 -35.18
N SER A 47 9.37 23.87 -34.82
CA SER A 47 9.65 22.53 -35.32
C SER A 47 8.80 21.53 -34.57
N THR A 48 7.68 21.11 -35.16
CA THR A 48 6.72 20.15 -34.56
C THR A 48 7.41 18.85 -34.15
N SER A 49 8.41 18.39 -34.89
CA SER A 49 9.17 17.17 -34.58
C SER A 49 10.12 17.36 -33.40
N TYR A 50 10.78 18.53 -33.29
CA TYR A 50 11.62 18.89 -32.15
C TYR A 50 10.79 19.10 -30.89
N GLU A 51 9.69 19.85 -30.97
CA GLU A 51 8.77 20.09 -29.86
C GLU A 51 8.19 18.78 -29.32
N LYS A 52 7.76 17.87 -30.21
CA LYS A 52 7.22 16.56 -29.81
C LYS A 52 8.27 15.73 -29.06
N LYS A 53 9.50 15.67 -29.57
CA LYS A 53 10.61 14.95 -28.92
C LYS A 53 10.94 15.57 -27.56
N MET A 54 10.95 16.90 -27.45
CA MET A 54 11.15 17.55 -26.16
C MET A 54 10.02 17.26 -25.17
N GLN A 55 8.76 17.33 -25.60
CA GLN A 55 7.63 16.97 -24.74
C GLN A 55 7.66 15.52 -24.26
N GLU A 56 8.03 14.58 -25.14
CA GLU A 56 8.22 13.17 -24.77
C GLU A 56 9.30 13.01 -23.69
N MET A 57 10.38 13.78 -23.79
CA MET A 57 11.47 13.77 -22.83
C MET A 57 11.09 14.38 -21.48
N TYR A 58 10.43 15.54 -21.49
CA TYR A 58 9.84 16.15 -20.28
C TYR A 58 8.88 15.19 -19.59
N LYS A 59 8.04 14.50 -20.36
CA LYS A 59 7.13 13.48 -19.84
C LYS A 59 7.91 12.34 -19.18
N ARG A 60 8.95 11.81 -19.85
CA ARG A 60 9.72 10.66 -19.35
C ARG A 60 10.52 10.98 -18.09
N VAL A 61 11.17 12.14 -18.03
CA VAL A 61 11.94 12.54 -16.85
C VAL A 61 11.02 12.82 -15.66
N THR A 62 9.89 13.50 -15.90
CA THR A 62 8.89 13.78 -14.85
C THR A 62 8.22 12.51 -14.34
N GLU A 63 7.93 11.55 -15.23
CA GLU A 63 7.35 10.26 -14.83
C GLU A 63 8.31 9.44 -13.96
N THR A 64 9.59 9.48 -14.28
CA THR A 64 10.64 8.84 -13.47
C THR A 64 10.74 9.49 -12.09
N LEU A 65 10.64 10.82 -12.02
CA LEU A 65 10.62 11.57 -10.77
C LEU A 65 9.38 11.20 -9.92
N LYS A 66 8.20 11.10 -10.55
CA LYS A 66 6.96 10.66 -9.91
C LYS A 66 7.09 9.25 -9.35
N GLN A 67 7.62 8.29 -10.11
CA GLN A 67 7.82 6.92 -9.64
C GLN A 67 8.72 6.86 -8.39
N ARG A 68 9.79 7.67 -8.35
CA ARG A 68 10.67 7.78 -7.17
C ARG A 68 9.94 8.38 -5.96
N ALA A 69 9.13 9.42 -6.17
CA ALA A 69 8.32 10.00 -5.11
C ALA A 69 7.22 9.04 -4.62
N GLN A 70 6.63 8.24 -5.51
CA GLN A 70 5.64 7.22 -5.17
C GLN A 70 6.24 6.10 -4.33
N ALA A 71 7.50 5.72 -4.58
CA ALA A 71 8.20 4.71 -3.79
C ALA A 71 8.32 5.10 -2.30
N ILE A 72 8.27 6.40 -1.98
CA ILE A 72 8.26 6.93 -0.62
C ILE A 72 6.90 7.54 -0.22
N ARG A 73 5.84 7.26 -1.00
CA ARG A 73 4.44 7.65 -0.74
C ARG A 73 4.20 9.15 -0.60
N ALA A 74 5.07 9.97 -1.19
CA ALA A 74 4.81 11.40 -1.22
C ALA A 74 3.52 11.72 -1.99
N ASP A 75 2.76 12.69 -1.53
CA ASP A 75 1.51 13.13 -2.16
C ASP A 75 1.77 14.03 -3.37
N ALA A 76 2.86 14.79 -3.29
CA ALA A 76 3.25 15.75 -4.31
C ALA A 76 4.77 15.92 -4.43
N ILE A 77 5.20 16.56 -5.51
CA ILE A 77 6.56 17.07 -5.70
C ILE A 77 6.45 18.58 -5.90
N ILE A 78 7.14 19.35 -5.05
CA ILE A 78 7.23 20.81 -5.16
C ILE A 78 8.62 21.23 -5.64
N GLY A 79 8.74 22.47 -6.10
CA GLY A 79 10.01 23.04 -6.54
C GLY A 79 10.62 22.26 -7.70
N LEU A 80 9.79 21.77 -8.62
CA LEU A 80 10.28 21.11 -9.84
C LEU A 80 11.16 22.09 -10.62
N SER A 81 12.42 21.72 -10.81
CA SER A 81 13.33 22.33 -11.78
C SER A 81 13.65 21.30 -12.85
N VAL A 82 13.73 21.75 -14.11
CA VAL A 82 14.17 20.92 -15.22
C VAL A 82 15.24 21.66 -15.99
N ASP A 83 16.42 21.05 -16.06
CA ASP A 83 17.59 21.58 -16.73
C ASP A 83 17.94 20.68 -17.91
N ILE A 84 18.42 21.29 -19.00
CA ILE A 84 18.88 20.59 -20.19
C ILE A 84 20.33 20.97 -20.43
N ASP A 85 21.22 19.98 -20.29
CA ASP A 85 22.66 20.14 -20.48
C ASP A 85 23.12 19.46 -21.77
N GLU A 86 24.03 20.11 -22.49
CA GLU A 86 24.75 19.49 -23.59
C GLU A 86 25.97 18.73 -23.05
N ILE A 87 26.00 17.42 -23.28
CA ILE A 87 27.09 16.52 -22.92
C ILE A 87 27.78 16.00 -24.19
N SER A 88 28.32 16.93 -24.98
CA SER A 88 28.96 16.65 -26.27
C SER A 88 30.43 16.22 -26.14
N GLY A 89 30.83 15.23 -26.94
CA GLY A 89 32.22 14.76 -27.02
C GLY A 89 32.53 13.95 -28.29
N LYS A 90 33.74 14.11 -28.84
CA LYS A 90 34.29 13.33 -29.99
C LYS A 90 33.33 13.18 -31.19
N GLY A 91 32.57 14.22 -31.53
CA GLY A 91 31.68 14.22 -32.70
C GLY A 91 30.26 13.69 -32.46
N SER A 92 29.89 13.39 -31.22
CA SER A 92 28.50 13.10 -30.84
C SER A 92 27.95 14.21 -29.93
N GLN A 93 26.93 14.92 -30.40
CA GLN A 93 26.06 15.77 -29.59
C GLN A 93 25.05 14.93 -28.81
N MET A 94 25.13 15.01 -27.48
CA MET A 94 24.16 14.37 -26.59
C MET A 94 23.58 15.44 -25.67
N PHE A 95 22.29 15.29 -25.34
CA PHE A 95 21.61 16.15 -24.38
C PHE A 95 21.19 15.33 -23.17
N MET A 96 21.43 15.86 -21.99
CA MET A 96 20.96 15.31 -20.73
C MET A 96 19.86 16.22 -20.21
N ILE A 97 18.68 15.65 -19.97
CA ILE A 97 17.61 16.34 -19.26
C ILE A 97 17.62 15.85 -17.81
N THR A 98 17.75 16.79 -16.89
CA THR A 98 17.79 16.57 -15.45
C THR A 98 16.56 17.23 -14.84
N ALA A 99 15.71 16.48 -14.16
CA ALA A 99 14.63 17.04 -13.34
C ALA A 99 14.94 16.83 -11.87
N VAL A 100 14.75 17.86 -11.04
CA VAL A 100 14.91 17.81 -9.60
C VAL A 100 13.64 18.35 -8.94
N GLY A 101 13.24 17.76 -7.81
CA GLY A 101 12.12 18.27 -7.03
C GLY A 101 12.12 17.67 -5.62
N THR A 102 11.33 18.27 -4.74
CA THR A 102 11.22 17.83 -3.34
C THR A 102 9.89 17.09 -3.15
N PRO A 103 9.90 15.77 -2.88
CA PRO A 103 8.69 15.03 -2.57
C PRO A 103 8.17 15.46 -1.19
N VAL A 104 6.89 15.74 -1.10
CA VAL A 104 6.25 16.18 0.14
C VAL A 104 5.02 15.34 0.45
N HIS A 105 4.77 15.13 1.74
CA HIS A 105 3.46 14.69 2.20
C HIS A 105 2.64 15.93 2.53
N LEU A 106 1.38 15.91 2.15
CA LEU A 106 0.42 16.94 2.49
C LEU A 106 -0.31 16.50 3.75
N LYS A 107 -0.69 17.44 4.61
CA LYS A 107 -1.72 17.12 5.61
C LYS A 107 -2.95 16.64 4.85
N GLU A 108 -3.61 15.63 5.40
CA GLU A 108 -4.98 15.36 5.03
C GLU A 108 -5.71 16.69 5.15
N VAL A 109 -6.20 17.17 4.00
CA VAL A 109 -7.32 18.08 4.05
C VAL A 109 -8.35 17.19 4.69
N ALA A 110 -8.74 17.46 5.94
CA ALA A 110 -10.06 17.08 6.39
C ALA A 110 -10.93 17.50 5.22
N ARG A 111 -11.39 16.55 4.39
CA ARG A 111 -12.18 16.86 3.21
C ARG A 111 -13.29 17.65 3.85
N VAL A 112 -13.25 18.97 3.71
CA VAL A 112 -14.37 19.81 4.10
C VAL A 112 -15.47 19.10 3.34
N PRO A 113 -16.46 18.49 4.02
CA PRO A 113 -17.56 17.91 3.30
C PRO A 113 -17.99 19.05 2.40
N MET A 114 -17.75 18.93 1.09
CA MET A 114 -17.83 20.08 0.16
C MET A 114 -19.08 20.79 0.57
N GLU A 115 -18.93 22.00 1.14
CA GLU A 115 -20.07 22.65 1.77
C GLU A 115 -21.13 22.58 0.70
N LYS A 116 -22.23 21.87 1.00
CA LYS A 116 -23.37 21.82 0.10
C LYS A 116 -23.71 23.29 -0.12
N GLN A 117 -23.31 23.83 -1.25
CA GLN A 117 -23.91 25.04 -1.74
C GLN A 117 -25.26 24.53 -2.22
N ASP A 118 -26.27 24.69 -1.36
CA ASP A 118 -27.46 23.83 -1.25
C ASP A 118 -28.24 23.57 -2.56
N ASP A 119 -27.90 24.24 -3.67
CA ASP A 119 -28.54 24.11 -4.99
C ASP A 119 -27.59 23.79 -6.17
N LEU A 120 -26.28 23.58 -5.98
CA LEU A 120 -25.34 23.31 -7.09
C LEU A 120 -24.59 21.99 -6.92
N LEU A 121 -24.64 21.15 -7.97
CA LEU A 121 -23.85 19.93 -8.08
C LEU A 121 -22.54 20.20 -8.82
N ASP A 122 -21.44 19.70 -8.28
CA ASP A 122 -20.13 19.73 -8.95
C ASP A 122 -20.16 18.86 -10.21
N GLY A 123 -20.04 19.49 -11.38
CA GLY A 123 -20.06 18.81 -12.67
C GLY A 123 -18.91 17.83 -12.84
N GLU A 124 -17.75 18.08 -12.23
CA GLU A 124 -16.60 17.15 -12.29
C GLU A 124 -16.91 15.88 -11.49
N LEU A 125 -17.44 16.04 -10.27
CA LEU A 125 -17.88 14.90 -9.45
C LEU A 125 -18.95 14.07 -10.17
N ILE A 126 -19.91 14.72 -10.84
CA ILE A 126 -20.92 14.02 -11.64
C ILE A 126 -20.27 13.23 -12.79
N GLN A 127 -19.33 13.82 -13.53
CA GLN A 127 -18.61 13.11 -14.59
C GLN A 127 -17.83 11.91 -14.05
N GLN A 128 -17.18 12.05 -12.90
CA GLN A 128 -16.46 10.95 -12.24
C GLN A 128 -17.42 9.84 -11.79
N LYS A 129 -18.57 10.19 -11.21
CA LYS A 129 -19.60 9.22 -10.80
C LYS A 129 -20.23 8.49 -11.98
N VAL A 130 -20.57 9.19 -13.07
CA VAL A 130 -21.06 8.57 -14.31
C VAL A 130 -20.01 7.61 -14.88
N ARG A 131 -18.74 8.00 -14.88
CA ARG A 131 -17.66 7.11 -15.31
C ARG A 131 -17.54 5.88 -14.40
N ALA A 132 -17.66 6.05 -13.09
CA ALA A 132 -17.63 4.95 -12.13
C ALA A 132 -18.78 3.97 -12.36
N ASP A 133 -20.00 4.47 -12.58
CA ASP A 133 -21.19 3.68 -12.87
C ASP A 133 -20.99 2.80 -14.12
N ILE A 134 -20.53 3.41 -15.23
CA ILE A 134 -20.21 2.69 -16.48
C ILE A 134 -19.13 1.62 -16.25
N ILE A 135 -18.10 1.92 -15.46
CA ILE A 135 -17.04 0.95 -15.16
C ILE A 135 -17.60 -0.22 -14.37
N LEU A 136 -18.40 0.04 -13.34
CA LEU A 136 -18.99 -0.97 -12.47
C LEU A 136 -19.95 -1.89 -13.23
N GLU A 137 -20.78 -1.33 -14.12
CA GLU A 137 -21.69 -2.09 -14.98
C GLU A 137 -20.95 -3.05 -15.93
N ASN A 138 -19.78 -2.63 -16.43
CA ASN A 138 -19.04 -3.37 -17.46
C ASN A 138 -17.89 -4.23 -16.91
N TYR A 139 -17.55 -4.11 -15.63
CA TYR A 139 -16.43 -4.83 -15.03
C TYR A 139 -16.70 -6.33 -14.95
N LYS A 140 -15.89 -7.12 -15.66
CA LYS A 140 -15.94 -8.60 -15.60
C LYS A 140 -14.81 -9.15 -14.74
N SER A 141 -13.59 -8.73 -15.03
CA SER A 141 -12.33 -9.09 -14.38
C SER A 141 -11.29 -7.97 -14.55
N VAL A 142 -10.18 -8.04 -13.82
CA VAL A 142 -9.03 -7.13 -13.99
C VAL A 142 -8.49 -7.19 -15.42
N GLU A 143 -8.54 -8.35 -16.06
CA GLU A 143 -8.15 -8.50 -17.47
C GLU A 143 -8.99 -7.61 -18.41
N SER A 144 -10.30 -7.49 -18.15
CA SER A 144 -11.25 -6.77 -19.01
C SER A 144 -11.06 -5.25 -19.06
N ILE A 145 -10.34 -4.67 -18.10
CA ILE A 145 -10.08 -3.23 -18.04
C ILE A 145 -8.70 -2.87 -18.59
N ASN A 146 -8.58 -1.68 -19.18
CA ASN A 146 -7.28 -1.13 -19.58
C ASN A 146 -6.58 -0.47 -18.39
N LYS A 147 -5.32 -0.05 -18.59
CA LYS A 147 -4.49 0.57 -17.55
C LYS A 147 -5.05 1.91 -17.07
N ASP A 148 -5.62 2.71 -17.96
CA ASP A 148 -6.18 4.03 -17.62
C ASP A 148 -7.43 3.91 -16.74
N THR A 149 -8.24 2.86 -16.96
CA THR A 149 -9.37 2.51 -16.10
C THR A 149 -8.88 2.03 -14.74
N ALA A 150 -7.84 1.20 -14.68
CA ALA A 150 -7.26 0.75 -13.42
C ALA A 150 -6.69 1.93 -12.61
N GLU A 151 -5.98 2.87 -13.25
CA GLU A 151 -5.47 4.07 -12.58
C GLU A 151 -6.60 4.98 -12.11
N PHE A 152 -7.67 5.14 -12.90
CA PHE A 152 -8.83 5.92 -12.48
C PHE A 152 -9.50 5.32 -11.23
N ILE A 153 -9.75 4.01 -11.21
CA ILE A 153 -10.29 3.33 -10.03
C ILE A 153 -9.38 3.58 -8.83
N ALA A 154 -8.08 3.35 -8.99
CA ALA A 154 -7.10 3.46 -7.93
C ALA A 154 -6.98 4.88 -7.35
N THR A 155 -7.18 5.93 -8.14
CA THR A 155 -6.87 7.31 -7.74
C THR A 155 -8.09 8.21 -7.55
N SER A 156 -9.29 7.75 -7.93
CA SER A 156 -10.53 8.54 -7.85
C SER A 156 -10.98 8.83 -6.42
N GLY A 157 -10.67 7.95 -5.46
CA GLY A 157 -11.16 8.05 -4.09
C GLY A 157 -12.69 7.89 -3.95
N LEU A 158 -13.33 7.25 -4.93
CA LEU A 158 -14.77 6.99 -4.97
C LEU A 158 -15.12 5.66 -4.29
N ARG A 159 -15.98 5.71 -3.25
CA ARG A 159 -16.44 4.54 -2.47
C ARG A 159 -17.07 3.44 -3.31
N GLU A 160 -17.71 3.82 -4.41
CA GLU A 160 -18.43 2.91 -5.30
C GLU A 160 -17.55 1.79 -5.86
N PHE A 161 -16.23 1.97 -5.88
CA PHE A 161 -15.29 0.94 -6.32
C PHE A 161 -14.96 -0.12 -5.28
N GLU A 162 -15.33 0.04 -4.01
CA GLU A 162 -15.04 -0.94 -2.96
C GLU A 162 -15.45 -2.38 -3.36
N PRO A 163 -16.69 -2.66 -3.80
CA PRO A 163 -17.09 -4.03 -4.15
C PRO A 163 -16.27 -4.61 -5.30
N LEU A 164 -15.90 -3.77 -6.28
CA LEU A 164 -15.06 -4.17 -7.41
C LEU A 164 -13.64 -4.52 -6.94
N VAL A 165 -13.05 -3.70 -6.07
CA VAL A 165 -11.70 -3.94 -5.54
C VAL A 165 -11.68 -5.23 -4.71
N PHE A 166 -12.69 -5.48 -3.88
CA PHE A 166 -12.82 -6.75 -3.13
C PHE A 166 -13.05 -7.95 -4.04
N LYS A 167 -13.79 -7.80 -5.14
CA LYS A 167 -13.93 -8.83 -6.17
C LYS A 167 -12.58 -9.14 -6.83
N ALA A 168 -11.84 -8.09 -7.23
CA ALA A 168 -10.51 -8.22 -7.81
C ALA A 168 -9.52 -8.91 -6.85
N MET A 169 -9.67 -8.76 -5.53
CA MET A 169 -8.87 -9.48 -4.55
C MET A 169 -8.98 -11.01 -4.64
N ASN A 170 -9.99 -11.58 -5.30
CA ASN A 170 -10.07 -13.03 -5.51
C ASN A 170 -9.46 -13.51 -6.83
N GLU A 171 -9.06 -12.59 -7.72
CA GLU A 171 -8.52 -12.95 -9.03
C GLU A 171 -7.03 -13.26 -8.93
N ASP A 172 -6.60 -14.46 -9.32
CA ASP A 172 -5.21 -14.90 -9.35
C ASP A 172 -4.75 -15.15 -10.79
N TYR A 173 -3.71 -14.43 -11.20
CA TYR A 173 -3.16 -14.45 -12.56
C TYR A 173 -1.78 -15.13 -12.63
N GLY A 174 -1.32 -15.75 -11.53
CA GLY A 174 -0.06 -16.48 -11.50
C GLY A 174 1.15 -15.63 -11.93
N ILE A 175 1.81 -16.04 -13.02
CA ILE A 175 3.02 -15.41 -13.55
C ILE A 175 2.73 -14.35 -14.65
N GLU A 176 1.48 -14.13 -15.02
CA GLU A 176 1.15 -13.14 -16.05
C GLU A 176 1.31 -11.70 -15.52
N GLN A 177 2.24 -10.95 -16.11
CA GLN A 177 2.62 -9.63 -15.60
C GLN A 177 1.53 -8.56 -15.83
N THR A 178 0.91 -8.52 -17.00
CA THR A 178 -0.01 -7.41 -17.35
C THR A 178 -1.27 -7.37 -16.46
N PRO A 179 -1.98 -8.47 -16.19
CA PRO A 179 -3.09 -8.46 -15.24
C PRO A 179 -2.62 -8.18 -13.81
N LYS A 180 -1.44 -8.66 -13.44
CA LYS A 180 -0.83 -8.43 -12.13
C LYS A 180 -0.53 -6.95 -11.88
N ASP A 181 0.04 -6.23 -12.86
CA ASP A 181 0.30 -4.80 -12.76
C ASP A 181 -0.99 -4.01 -12.52
N LYS A 182 -2.06 -4.34 -13.26
CA LYS A 182 -3.37 -3.72 -13.07
C LYS A 182 -3.96 -4.03 -11.70
N LEU A 183 -3.82 -5.27 -11.24
CA LEU A 183 -4.29 -5.70 -9.92
C LEU A 183 -3.58 -4.94 -8.79
N GLU A 184 -2.24 -4.82 -8.88
CA GLU A 184 -1.45 -4.03 -7.93
C GLU A 184 -1.83 -2.54 -7.97
N MET A 185 -2.13 -2.00 -9.15
CA MET A 185 -2.68 -0.64 -9.27
C MET A 185 -4.01 -0.50 -8.55
N LEU A 186 -4.96 -1.43 -8.73
CA LEU A 186 -6.27 -1.37 -8.08
C LEU A 186 -6.16 -1.35 -6.56
N PHE A 187 -5.19 -2.04 -5.96
CA PHE A 187 -5.03 -2.03 -4.50
C PHE A 187 -4.51 -0.70 -3.94
N ARG A 188 -3.93 0.17 -4.78
CA ARG A 188 -3.62 1.56 -4.40
C ARG A 188 -4.89 2.37 -4.13
N TYR A 189 -6.07 1.88 -4.51
CA TYR A 189 -7.37 2.48 -4.16
C TYR A 189 -7.45 2.94 -2.70
N PHE A 190 -7.02 2.09 -1.76
CA PHE A 190 -7.07 2.40 -0.34
C PHE A 190 -6.15 3.57 0.04
N ASP A 191 -5.04 3.78 -0.68
CA ASP A 191 -4.10 4.90 -0.46
C ASP A 191 -4.69 6.26 -0.88
N TYR A 192 -5.78 6.26 -1.67
CA TYR A 192 -6.46 7.48 -2.14
C TYR A 192 -7.80 7.75 -1.44
N LEU A 193 -8.19 6.88 -0.50
CA LEU A 193 -9.28 7.15 0.43
C LEU A 193 -8.77 7.94 1.64
N PRO A 194 -9.64 8.67 2.36
CA PRO A 194 -9.31 9.16 3.70
C PRO A 194 -8.83 8.00 4.58
N ASN A 195 -7.77 8.18 5.39
CA ASN A 195 -7.17 7.09 6.15
C ASN A 195 -8.17 6.35 7.03
N GLU A 196 -9.03 7.09 7.75
CA GLU A 196 -10.08 6.53 8.61
C GLU A 196 -11.05 5.63 7.84
N GLU A 197 -11.35 5.98 6.58
CA GLU A 197 -12.24 5.22 5.73
C GLU A 197 -11.57 3.94 5.19
N ALA A 198 -10.31 4.04 4.75
CA ALA A 198 -9.56 2.87 4.33
C ALA A 198 -9.41 1.86 5.48
N ILE A 199 -9.08 2.35 6.69
CA ILE A 199 -9.02 1.54 7.92
C ILE A 199 -10.39 0.91 8.19
N ALA A 200 -11.47 1.69 8.21
CA ALA A 200 -12.81 1.16 8.48
C ALA A 200 -13.20 0.04 7.50
N ILE A 201 -12.98 0.23 6.20
CA ILE A 201 -13.31 -0.79 5.18
C ILE A 201 -12.50 -2.07 5.41
N LEU A 202 -11.17 -1.95 5.54
CA LEU A 202 -10.29 -3.11 5.65
C LEU A 202 -10.50 -3.88 6.96
N TYR A 203 -10.65 -3.17 8.09
CA TYR A 203 -10.78 -3.79 9.41
C TYR A 203 -12.19 -4.39 9.61
N ASN A 204 -13.25 -3.72 9.13
CA ASN A 204 -14.60 -4.29 9.17
C ASN A 204 -14.69 -5.59 8.35
N ALA A 205 -14.08 -5.64 7.16
CA ALA A 205 -14.03 -6.87 6.36
C ALA A 205 -13.34 -8.03 7.11
N LEU A 206 -12.28 -7.74 7.88
CA LEU A 206 -11.59 -8.73 8.71
C LEU A 206 -12.45 -9.19 9.90
N LEU A 207 -13.20 -8.28 10.52
CA LEU A 207 -14.10 -8.57 11.64
C LEU A 207 -15.29 -9.42 11.21
N GLU A 208 -15.91 -9.10 10.06
CA GLU A 208 -17.02 -9.88 9.48
C GLU A 208 -16.59 -11.31 9.13
N GLY A 209 -15.34 -11.50 8.72
CA GLY A 209 -14.75 -12.83 8.50
C GLY A 209 -15.22 -13.55 7.23
N ASN A 210 -16.06 -12.92 6.40
CA ASN A 210 -16.57 -13.47 5.13
C ASN A 210 -15.55 -13.32 3.98
N LEU A 211 -14.30 -13.71 4.23
CA LEU A 211 -13.17 -13.51 3.31
C LEU A 211 -12.54 -14.83 2.88
N THR A 212 -12.07 -14.89 1.63
CA THR A 212 -11.21 -15.98 1.17
C THR A 212 -9.81 -15.87 1.77
N ALA A 213 -9.05 -16.97 1.78
CA ALA A 213 -7.63 -16.93 2.19
C ALA A 213 -6.79 -15.95 1.34
N LEU A 214 -7.13 -15.78 0.06
CA LEU A 214 -6.45 -14.86 -0.84
C LEU A 214 -6.77 -13.40 -0.49
N GLN A 215 -8.03 -13.10 -0.17
CA GLN A 215 -8.45 -11.78 0.33
C GLN A 215 -7.74 -11.43 1.64
N VAL A 216 -7.73 -12.34 2.62
CA VAL A 216 -7.02 -12.12 3.90
C VAL A 216 -5.54 -11.81 3.65
N LYS A 217 -4.87 -12.56 2.76
CA LYS A 217 -3.47 -12.31 2.39
C LYS A 217 -3.28 -10.93 1.77
N ARG A 218 -4.17 -10.50 0.88
CA ARG A 218 -4.10 -9.21 0.17
C ARG A 218 -4.42 -8.04 1.09
N ILE A 219 -5.44 -8.15 1.93
CA ILE A 219 -5.76 -7.17 2.97
C ILE A 219 -4.57 -7.00 3.93
N ASN A 220 -3.97 -8.10 4.39
CA ASN A 220 -2.76 -8.03 5.20
C ASN A 220 -1.61 -7.33 4.45
N ALA A 221 -1.41 -7.62 3.17
CA ALA A 221 -0.42 -6.93 2.35
C ALA A 221 -0.71 -5.42 2.28
N ILE A 222 -1.96 -5.03 2.03
CA ILE A 222 -2.38 -3.62 1.96
C ILE A 222 -2.17 -2.91 3.30
N ILE A 223 -2.64 -3.49 4.42
CA ILE A 223 -2.46 -2.89 5.75
C ILE A 223 -0.98 -2.68 6.07
N THR A 224 -0.15 -3.68 5.78
CA THR A 224 1.29 -3.64 6.08
C THR A 224 2.08 -2.75 5.11
N SER A 225 1.81 -2.81 3.80
CA SER A 225 2.48 -1.94 2.83
C SER A 225 2.07 -0.50 3.02
N SER A 226 0.79 -0.27 3.37
CA SER A 226 0.18 1.04 3.49
C SER A 226 0.25 1.71 4.86
N SER A 227 0.84 1.02 5.84
CA SER A 227 0.93 1.50 7.22
C SER A 227 -0.42 1.98 7.77
N PHE A 228 -1.52 1.32 7.39
CA PHE A 228 -2.85 1.53 7.96
C PHE A 228 -2.92 0.91 9.36
N ILE A 229 -2.12 1.45 10.27
CA ILE A 229 -1.90 0.95 11.64
C ILE A 229 -2.81 1.72 12.59
N ASP A 230 -3.88 1.06 13.02
CA ASP A 230 -4.77 1.55 14.07
C ASP A 230 -4.76 0.56 15.24
N TYR A 231 -4.24 0.99 16.39
CA TYR A 231 -4.16 0.10 17.55
C TYR A 231 -5.51 -0.13 18.23
N ALA A 232 -6.45 0.83 18.15
CA ALA A 232 -7.77 0.64 18.73
C ALA A 232 -8.54 -0.44 17.93
N GLU A 233 -8.50 -0.34 16.61
CA GLU A 233 -9.11 -1.37 15.75
C GLU A 233 -8.35 -2.71 15.80
N ALA A 234 -7.02 -2.69 15.97
CA ALA A 234 -6.26 -3.92 16.15
C ALA A 234 -6.65 -4.68 17.44
N ILE A 235 -7.04 -3.99 18.52
CA ILE A 235 -7.62 -4.64 19.71
C ILE A 235 -8.93 -5.35 19.37
N ASN A 236 -9.80 -4.74 18.55
CA ASN A 236 -11.04 -5.39 18.10
C ASN A 236 -10.73 -6.68 17.32
N LEU A 237 -9.72 -6.64 16.44
CA LEU A 237 -9.26 -7.81 15.69
C LEU A 237 -8.70 -8.92 16.60
N LEU A 238 -7.97 -8.59 17.69
CA LEU A 238 -7.48 -9.56 18.68
C LEU A 238 -8.61 -10.31 19.39
N ASN A 239 -9.80 -9.73 19.48
CA ASN A 239 -10.99 -10.34 20.09
C ASN A 239 -11.88 -11.10 19.08
N SER A 240 -11.45 -11.19 17.82
CA SER A 240 -12.26 -11.76 16.74
C SER A 240 -11.76 -13.15 16.29
N ASN A 241 -12.00 -13.51 15.02
CA ASN A 241 -11.63 -14.77 14.41
C ASN A 241 -10.11 -14.95 14.25
N THR A 242 -9.67 -16.19 14.03
CA THR A 242 -8.23 -16.55 13.95
C THR A 242 -7.44 -15.77 12.91
N HIS A 243 -8.04 -15.41 11.77
CA HIS A 243 -7.36 -14.63 10.73
C HIS A 243 -7.17 -13.18 11.16
N ALA A 244 -8.22 -12.55 11.69
CA ALA A 244 -8.18 -11.20 12.26
C ALA A 244 -7.12 -11.09 13.37
N LYS A 245 -7.07 -12.05 14.31
CA LYS A 245 -6.06 -12.08 15.38
C LYS A 245 -4.63 -12.07 14.84
N ARG A 246 -4.36 -12.84 13.78
CA ARG A 246 -3.00 -12.92 13.17
C ARG A 246 -2.60 -11.62 12.49
N ILE A 247 -3.55 -10.93 11.86
CA ILE A 247 -3.31 -9.62 11.27
C ILE A 247 -3.07 -8.59 12.38
N ALA A 248 -3.86 -8.61 13.47
CA ALA A 248 -3.63 -7.77 14.64
C ALA A 248 -2.22 -7.97 15.22
N LEU A 249 -1.79 -9.23 15.38
CA LEU A 249 -0.43 -9.55 15.80
C LEU A 249 0.62 -8.90 14.90
N LYS A 250 0.41 -8.95 13.58
CA LYS A 250 1.29 -8.29 12.62
C LYS A 250 1.27 -6.77 12.79
N ILE A 251 0.12 -6.16 12.97
CA ILE A 251 -0.04 -4.71 13.20
C ILE A 251 0.76 -4.25 14.42
N PHE A 252 0.67 -4.96 15.56
CA PHE A 252 1.44 -4.61 16.77
C PHE A 252 2.97 -4.74 16.60
N SER A 253 3.42 -5.58 15.67
CA SER A 253 4.84 -5.68 15.32
C SER A 253 5.37 -4.47 14.53
N LEU A 254 4.49 -3.71 13.87
CA LEU A 254 4.89 -2.57 13.03
C LEU A 254 5.07 -1.28 13.82
N ASP A 255 5.94 -0.41 13.31
CA ASP A 255 6.18 0.92 13.87
C ASP A 255 5.25 1.96 13.24
N LYS A 256 4.63 2.80 14.08
CA LYS A 256 3.94 4.01 13.64
C LYS A 256 4.94 5.16 13.54
N ASP A 257 4.72 6.06 12.59
CA ASP A 257 5.47 7.33 12.52
C ASP A 257 5.22 8.20 13.75
N TRP A 258 3.99 8.14 14.28
CA TRP A 258 3.56 8.91 15.45
C TRP A 258 2.71 8.06 16.38
N TYR A 259 2.92 8.24 17.69
CA TYR A 259 2.15 7.57 18.74
C TYR A 259 1.35 8.63 19.51
N SER A 260 0.03 8.53 19.45
CA SER A 260 -0.88 9.34 20.26
C SER A 260 -0.87 8.88 21.72
N LYS A 261 -1.47 9.67 22.63
CA LYS A 261 -1.65 9.26 24.04
C LYS A 261 -2.49 7.99 24.14
N GLU A 262 -3.46 7.83 23.26
CA GLU A 262 -4.31 6.64 23.19
C GLU A 262 -3.52 5.43 22.72
N ASP A 263 -2.70 5.56 21.67
CA ASP A 263 -1.79 4.49 21.22
C ASP A 263 -0.90 3.99 22.37
N VAL A 264 -0.32 4.92 23.14
CA VAL A 264 0.53 4.57 24.29
C VAL A 264 -0.27 3.86 25.39
N ALA A 265 -1.50 4.28 25.65
CA ALA A 265 -2.37 3.61 26.62
C ALA A 265 -2.73 2.19 26.19
N ILE A 266 -3.04 2.00 24.89
CA ILE A 266 -3.32 0.68 24.32
C ILE A 266 -2.08 -0.22 24.41
N LEU A 267 -0.90 0.25 24.00
CA LEU A 267 0.33 -0.54 24.13
C LEU A 267 0.57 -0.95 25.59
N LYS A 268 0.41 -0.03 26.55
CA LYS A 268 0.54 -0.34 27.98
C LYS A 268 -0.46 -1.38 28.47
N SER A 269 -1.67 -1.41 27.91
CA SER A 269 -2.66 -2.45 28.23
C SER A 269 -2.26 -3.86 27.76
N LEU A 270 -1.27 -3.94 26.86
CA LEU A 270 -0.73 -5.17 26.28
C LEU A 270 0.65 -5.56 26.84
N GLU A 271 1.16 -4.88 27.87
CA GLU A 271 2.49 -5.15 28.46
C GLU A 271 2.56 -6.53 29.16
N GLY A 272 3.77 -7.08 29.29
CA GLY A 272 4.01 -8.32 30.02
C GLY A 272 3.71 -9.54 29.15
N ASP A 273 2.66 -10.29 29.47
CA ASP A 273 2.19 -11.44 28.64
C ASP A 273 0.82 -11.18 28.00
N ALA A 274 0.27 -9.96 28.13
CA ALA A 274 -1.11 -9.66 27.80
C ALA A 274 -1.43 -9.83 26.29
N LEU A 275 -0.52 -9.43 25.38
CA LEU A 275 -0.70 -9.69 23.94
C LEU A 275 -0.65 -11.18 23.64
N ALA A 276 0.33 -11.89 24.21
CA ALA A 276 0.51 -13.33 23.97
C ALA A 276 -0.72 -14.15 24.41
N ASN A 277 -1.39 -13.73 25.50
CA ASN A 277 -2.59 -14.37 26.03
C ASN A 277 -3.81 -14.37 25.09
N PHE A 278 -3.82 -13.52 24.05
CA PHE A 278 -4.86 -13.58 23.01
C PHE A 278 -4.76 -14.82 22.09
N PHE A 279 -3.64 -15.56 22.19
CA PHE A 279 -3.29 -16.70 21.34
C PHE A 279 -3.09 -17.98 22.16
N PRO A 280 -4.14 -18.51 22.82
CA PRO A 280 -4.04 -19.77 23.55
C PRO A 280 -3.78 -20.95 22.60
N GLU A 281 -3.31 -22.07 23.15
CA GLU A 281 -3.28 -23.34 22.42
C GLU A 281 -4.68 -23.72 21.96
N ILE A 282 -4.81 -24.15 20.71
CA ILE A 282 -6.09 -24.49 20.06
C ILE A 282 -6.28 -26.00 19.88
N VAL A 283 -5.34 -26.79 20.40
CA VAL A 283 -5.29 -28.24 20.23
C VAL A 283 -5.98 -28.94 21.37
N GLN A 284 -6.60 -30.08 21.07
CA GLN A 284 -7.22 -30.94 22.09
C GLN A 284 -6.19 -31.97 22.56
N VAL A 285 -6.02 -32.07 23.89
CA VAL A 285 -5.23 -33.11 24.54
C VAL A 285 -6.15 -34.29 24.88
N GLU A 286 -5.76 -35.49 24.47
CA GLU A 286 -6.52 -36.73 24.65
C GLU A 286 -5.57 -37.87 25.06
N GLU A 287 -6.12 -38.94 25.64
CA GLU A 287 -5.35 -40.17 25.85
C GLU A 287 -5.32 -41.05 24.59
N SER A 288 -4.14 -41.61 24.28
CA SER A 288 -3.98 -42.51 23.14
C SER A 288 -4.80 -43.80 23.29
N LYS A 289 -5.84 -43.98 22.45
CA LYS A 289 -6.63 -45.21 22.39
C LYS A 289 -5.92 -46.29 21.56
N GLY A 290 -4.93 -46.94 22.16
CA GLY A 290 -4.24 -48.10 21.57
C GLY A 290 -4.49 -49.37 22.37
N MET A 291 -4.70 -50.49 21.67
CA MET A 291 -4.99 -51.82 22.26
C MET A 291 -3.85 -52.37 23.16
N PHE A 292 -2.68 -51.71 23.14
CA PHE A 292 -1.47 -52.07 23.91
C PHE A 292 -0.68 -50.87 24.46
N SER A 293 -1.20 -49.62 24.38
CA SER A 293 -0.50 -48.44 24.92
C SER A 293 -1.04 -48.09 26.30
N SER A 294 -0.17 -48.03 27.31
CA SER A 294 -0.49 -47.29 28.54
C SER A 294 -0.94 -45.89 28.13
N GLY A 295 -2.11 -45.44 28.58
CA GLY A 295 -2.73 -44.18 28.15
C GLY A 295 -1.78 -43.00 28.29
N LYS A 296 -1.11 -42.63 27.18
CA LYS A 296 -0.23 -41.48 27.12
C LYS A 296 -1.03 -40.33 26.54
N GLU A 297 -0.89 -39.17 27.17
CA GLU A 297 -1.47 -37.93 26.66
C GLU A 297 -0.81 -37.58 25.32
N VAL A 298 -1.66 -37.20 24.37
CA VAL A 298 -1.31 -36.78 23.02
C VAL A 298 -2.16 -35.57 22.67
N TRP A 299 -1.68 -34.71 21.76
CA TRP A 299 -2.49 -33.62 21.24
C TRP A 299 -2.80 -33.83 19.77
N ARG A 300 -4.04 -33.48 19.37
CA ARG A 300 -4.48 -33.57 17.98
C ARG A 300 -4.36 -32.22 17.30
N CYS A 301 -3.58 -32.17 16.22
CA CYS A 301 -3.44 -30.98 15.39
C CYS A 301 -4.70 -30.76 14.53
N GLY A 302 -4.98 -29.51 14.16
CA GLY A 302 -6.07 -29.17 13.23
C GLY A 302 -5.95 -29.85 11.84
N CYS A 303 -4.77 -30.34 11.45
CA CYS A 303 -4.59 -31.15 10.24
C CYS A 303 -4.99 -32.63 10.41
N GLY A 304 -5.46 -33.04 11.60
CA GLY A 304 -5.86 -34.41 11.93
C GLY A 304 -4.75 -35.31 12.48
N HIS A 305 -3.49 -34.89 12.41
CA HIS A 305 -2.35 -35.67 12.91
C HIS A 305 -2.26 -35.63 14.45
N THR A 306 -1.97 -36.79 15.05
CA THR A 306 -1.80 -36.95 16.50
C THR A 306 -0.32 -36.86 16.87
N ASN A 307 0.00 -36.00 17.82
CA ASN A 307 1.36 -35.75 18.27
C ASN A 307 1.53 -36.14 19.73
N LYS A 308 2.73 -36.53 20.13
CA LYS A 308 3.06 -36.72 21.54
C LYS A 308 2.94 -35.39 22.29
N LEU A 309 2.59 -35.43 23.58
CA LEU A 309 2.34 -34.22 24.38
C LEU A 309 3.55 -33.25 24.42
N ASP A 310 4.75 -33.80 24.45
CA ASP A 310 6.05 -33.10 24.49
C ASP A 310 6.45 -32.47 23.16
N ASN A 311 5.83 -32.87 22.05
CA ASN A 311 6.09 -32.23 20.76
C ASN A 311 5.51 -30.81 20.74
N LEU A 312 6.36 -29.81 20.50
CA LEU A 312 5.97 -28.41 20.32
C LEU A 312 5.24 -28.17 18.99
N ASN A 313 5.61 -28.93 17.96
CA ASN A 313 5.11 -28.79 16.59
C ASN A 313 4.49 -30.09 16.09
N CYS A 314 3.54 -29.95 15.17
CA CYS A 314 2.91 -31.08 14.51
C CYS A 314 3.92 -31.78 13.58
N GLY A 315 4.11 -33.09 13.74
CA GLY A 315 5.01 -33.87 12.89
C GLY A 315 4.57 -33.97 11.42
N SER A 316 3.33 -33.57 11.09
CA SER A 316 2.81 -33.59 9.73
C SER A 316 2.79 -32.22 9.05
N CYS A 317 2.21 -31.20 9.70
CA CYS A 317 2.05 -29.87 9.09
C CYS A 317 2.96 -28.79 9.70
N THR A 318 3.87 -29.17 10.60
CA THR A 318 4.87 -28.33 11.29
C THR A 318 4.32 -27.17 12.12
N ARG A 319 3.00 -26.94 12.14
CA ARG A 319 2.37 -25.92 12.98
C ARG A 319 2.49 -26.25 14.46
N ASP A 320 2.67 -25.22 15.28
CA ASP A 320 2.65 -25.35 16.73
C ASP A 320 1.24 -25.57 17.30
N LYS A 321 1.13 -25.73 18.62
CA LYS A 321 -0.13 -25.95 19.33
C LYS A 321 -1.13 -24.79 19.24
N ARG A 322 -0.72 -23.63 18.75
CA ARG A 322 -1.55 -22.45 18.48
C ARG A 322 -1.89 -22.31 16.99
N GLY A 323 -1.37 -23.22 16.16
CA GLY A 323 -1.55 -23.25 14.71
C GLY A 323 -0.61 -22.33 13.93
N PHE A 324 0.44 -21.77 14.54
CA PHE A 324 1.40 -20.94 13.81
C PHE A 324 2.43 -21.80 13.09
N GLU A 325 2.77 -21.41 11.86
CA GLU A 325 3.84 -22.04 11.09
C GLU A 325 5.20 -21.72 11.71
N GLU A 326 6.19 -22.58 11.47
CA GLU A 326 7.52 -22.47 12.08
C GLU A 326 8.17 -21.09 11.83
N ASN A 327 8.14 -20.62 10.59
CA ASN A 327 8.73 -19.34 10.17
C ASN A 327 7.76 -18.14 10.25
N SER A 328 6.61 -18.31 10.92
CA SER A 328 5.65 -17.21 11.08
C SER A 328 5.91 -16.44 12.37
N LEU A 329 5.60 -15.14 12.33
CA LEU A 329 5.73 -14.23 13.47
C LEU A 329 4.97 -14.76 14.69
N LYS A 330 5.67 -14.95 15.81
CA LYS A 330 5.10 -15.56 17.02
C LYS A 330 4.57 -14.53 18.01
N PRO A 331 3.52 -14.86 18.79
CA PRO A 331 3.00 -13.97 19.83
C PRO A 331 4.06 -13.47 20.82
N GLU A 332 4.97 -14.34 21.26
CA GLU A 332 6.04 -13.99 22.20
C GLU A 332 7.04 -12.98 21.60
N GLU A 333 7.37 -13.14 20.32
CA GLU A 333 8.28 -12.23 19.62
C GLU A 333 7.67 -10.83 19.54
N VAL A 334 6.39 -10.73 19.22
CA VAL A 334 5.70 -9.43 19.16
C VAL A 334 5.50 -8.84 20.55
N GLN A 335 5.25 -9.67 21.56
CA GLN A 335 5.18 -9.23 22.95
C GLN A 335 6.47 -8.52 23.37
N GLU A 336 7.63 -9.12 23.07
CA GLU A 336 8.93 -8.50 23.37
C GLU A 336 9.10 -7.16 22.64
N MET A 337 8.64 -7.08 21.38
CA MET A 337 8.66 -5.83 20.60
C MET A 337 7.77 -4.75 21.23
N VAL A 338 6.56 -5.10 21.66
CA VAL A 338 5.61 -4.18 22.33
C VAL A 338 6.20 -3.68 23.64
N ASP A 339 6.71 -4.57 24.49
CA ASP A 339 7.34 -4.18 25.77
C ASP A 339 8.55 -3.27 25.52
N ARG A 340 9.34 -3.54 24.48
CA ARG A 340 10.46 -2.68 24.09
C ARG A 340 9.99 -1.30 23.65
N LYS A 341 8.92 -1.20 22.85
CA LYS A 341 8.32 0.09 22.45
C LYS A 341 7.88 0.88 23.67
N ILE A 342 7.16 0.26 24.60
CA ILE A 342 6.70 0.91 25.84
C ILE A 342 7.89 1.44 26.65
N ARG A 343 8.94 0.64 26.83
CA ARG A 343 10.16 1.07 27.54
C ARG A 343 10.83 2.28 26.88
N VAL A 344 10.89 2.35 25.55
CA VAL A 344 11.48 3.48 24.82
C VAL A 344 10.57 4.71 24.91
N ILE A 345 9.27 4.55 24.69
CA ILE A 345 8.28 5.64 24.78
C ILE A 345 8.34 6.29 26.15
N ASN A 346 8.38 5.51 27.24
CA ASN A 346 8.47 6.03 28.60
C ASN A 346 9.79 6.80 28.87
N LYS A 347 10.87 6.53 28.13
CA LYS A 347 12.14 7.28 28.25
C LYS A 347 12.12 8.61 27.51
N VAL A 348 11.38 8.70 26.41
CA VAL A 348 11.34 9.90 25.54
C VAL A 348 10.20 10.84 25.93
N ALA A 349 9.13 10.32 26.53
CA ALA A 349 7.97 11.11 26.97
C ALA A 349 8.19 11.84 28.32
N LEU A 350 9.42 11.83 28.87
CA LEU A 350 9.81 12.51 30.10
C LEU A 350 10.36 13.92 29.84
#